data_AF-A0A0G1F5W4-F1
#
_entry.id   AF-A0A0G1F5W4-F1
#
_cell.length_a   1.000
_cell.length_b   1.000
_cell.length_c   1.000
_cell.angle_alpha   90.00
_cell.angle_beta   90.00
_cell.angle_gamma   90.00
#
_symmetry.space_group_name_H-M   'P 1'
#
loop_
_entity.id
_entity.type
_entity.pdbx_description
1 polymer ?
#
loop_
_entity_poly.entity_id
_entity_poly.type
_entity_poly.pdbx_seq_one_letter_code
_entity_poly.pdbx_strand_id
1 'polypeptide(L)'
;MKSNFLLYILILSSLWVLLVFGFILAYFFSDTGLVIFALIGISWMLIAAGLMGPKRLKTRMREFQIWSRTKAVIFFPVHPHQAIDEALKGGIKEFVPTKERIKNFLILNIITLIFVVILIIGGFFAWQQLGTPKSVACTQAAKICPDGSAVGRTGPNCEFTACPIDETADWQTYEDDKYGFTMKYPTEFFLTQPLQPQSKIISCDYVNFVNKCSVERTTINNLPFCLQKTSEGAAGTTYTTYSYTTTRNKECFVVSFTMSYPNCMNYLPIESQEMQMAYNKCRLDNEVNKPAVIDKMLSTFKFLK
;
A
#
# COMPACT_ATOMS: atom_id res chain seq x y z
N MET A 1 -19.31 53.81 7.65
CA MET A 1 -18.23 52.79 7.79
C MET A 1 -18.39 51.87 8.99
N LYS A 2 -18.80 52.33 10.19
CA LYS A 2 -18.94 51.49 11.41
C LYS A 2 -19.93 50.29 11.31
N SER A 3 -20.97 50.35 10.47
CA SER A 3 -21.98 49.27 10.39
C SER A 3 -21.52 48.01 9.65
N ASN A 4 -20.73 48.17 8.59
CA ASN A 4 -20.25 47.03 7.79
C ASN A 4 -19.01 46.38 8.39
N PHE A 5 -18.33 47.08 9.31
CA PHE A 5 -17.11 46.63 9.95
C PHE A 5 -17.35 45.51 10.98
N LEU A 6 -18.36 45.69 11.83
CA LEU A 6 -18.78 44.65 12.79
C LEU A 6 -19.31 43.41 12.06
N LEU A 7 -20.10 43.57 10.99
CA LEU A 7 -20.52 42.44 10.15
C LEU A 7 -19.33 41.63 9.63
N TYR A 8 -18.21 42.29 9.29
CA TYR A 8 -16.99 41.64 8.82
C TYR A 8 -16.28 40.82 9.90
N ILE A 9 -16.17 41.36 11.11
CA ILE A 9 -15.58 40.65 12.26
C ILE A 9 -16.43 39.43 12.62
N LEU A 10 -17.76 39.57 12.56
CA LEU A 10 -18.69 38.48 12.87
C LEU A 10 -18.68 37.37 11.78
N ILE A 11 -18.45 37.74 10.52
CA ILE A 11 -18.21 36.78 9.43
C ILE A 11 -16.86 36.07 9.60
N LEU A 12 -15.80 36.80 9.98
CA LEU A 12 -14.47 36.23 10.22
C LEU A 12 -14.42 35.31 11.44
N SER A 13 -15.18 35.59 12.51
CA SER A 13 -15.22 34.76 13.72
C SER A 13 -16.04 33.48 13.55
N SER A 14 -17.14 33.53 12.80
CA SER A 14 -17.92 32.34 12.44
C SER A 14 -17.18 31.43 11.44
N LEU A 15 -16.25 32.00 10.65
CA LEU A 15 -15.41 31.24 9.72
C LEU A 15 -14.34 30.37 10.39
N TRP A 16 -13.83 30.79 11.55
CA TRP A 16 -12.89 29.98 12.33
C TRP A 16 -13.52 28.66 12.80
N VAL A 17 -14.81 28.69 13.13
CA VAL A 17 -15.57 27.50 13.50
C VAL A 17 -15.69 26.54 12.30
N LEU A 18 -15.91 27.06 11.08
CA LEU A 18 -15.99 26.25 9.86
C LEU A 18 -14.62 25.67 9.46
N LEU A 19 -13.53 26.40 9.65
CA LEU A 19 -12.17 25.91 9.37
C LEU A 19 -11.76 24.79 10.34
N VAL A 20 -12.03 24.95 11.63
CA VAL A 20 -11.75 23.91 12.64
C VAL A 20 -12.63 22.69 12.41
N PHE A 21 -13.92 22.89 12.07
CA PHE A 21 -14.83 21.81 11.76
C PHE A 21 -14.46 21.05 10.47
N GLY A 22 -14.01 21.76 9.43
CA GLY A 22 -13.47 21.15 8.22
C GLY A 22 -12.20 20.33 8.47
N PHE A 23 -11.33 20.77 9.38
CA PHE A 23 -10.14 20.02 9.78
C PHE A 23 -10.48 18.71 10.52
N ILE A 24 -11.51 18.74 11.37
CA ILE A 24 -12.01 17.54 12.07
C ILE A 24 -12.64 16.55 11.08
N LEU A 25 -13.41 17.03 10.10
CA LEU A 25 -14.01 16.17 9.06
C LEU A 25 -12.95 15.57 8.12
N ALA A 26 -11.87 16.30 7.81
CA ALA A 26 -10.77 15.79 6.99
C ALA A 26 -10.04 14.59 7.63
N TYR A 27 -10.09 14.45 8.96
CA TYR A 27 -9.53 13.31 9.68
C TYR A 27 -10.34 12.01 9.47
N PHE A 28 -11.61 12.12 9.05
CA PHE A 28 -12.53 10.99 8.89
C PHE A 28 -12.71 10.51 7.44
N PHE A 29 -12.33 11.30 6.45
CA PHE A 29 -12.52 10.95 5.03
C PHE A 29 -11.16 10.82 4.33
N SER A 30 -11.00 9.74 3.55
CA SER A 30 -9.80 9.30 2.83
C SER A 30 -9.05 10.39 2.05
N ASP A 31 -7.82 10.09 1.59
CA ASP A 31 -6.85 10.98 0.91
C ASP A 31 -7.42 12.00 -0.10
N THR A 32 -8.54 11.70 -0.76
CA THR A 32 -9.27 12.61 -1.66
C THR A 32 -9.89 13.83 -0.96
N GLY A 33 -10.30 13.71 0.30
CA GLY A 33 -10.90 14.80 1.08
C GLY A 33 -9.89 15.90 1.41
N LEU A 34 -8.66 15.52 1.70
CA LEU A 34 -7.59 16.44 2.11
C LEU A 34 -7.24 17.45 1.02
N VAL A 35 -7.26 17.01 -0.26
CA VAL A 35 -7.02 17.87 -1.43
C VAL A 35 -8.12 18.92 -1.60
N ILE A 36 -9.39 18.54 -1.46
CA ILE A 36 -10.53 19.45 -1.61
C ILE A 36 -10.48 20.54 -0.53
N PHE A 37 -10.17 20.18 0.71
CA PHE A 37 -10.04 21.16 1.80
C PHE A 37 -8.86 22.11 1.61
N ALA A 38 -7.71 21.62 1.13
CA ALA A 38 -6.58 22.48 0.79
C ALA A 38 -6.96 23.52 -0.28
N LEU A 39 -7.71 23.12 -1.32
CA LEU A 39 -8.20 24.02 -2.37
C LEU A 39 -9.19 25.07 -1.84
N ILE A 40 -10.10 24.68 -0.94
CA ILE A 40 -11.05 25.61 -0.30
C ILE A 40 -10.29 26.63 0.57
N GLY A 41 -9.30 26.16 1.36
CA GLY A 41 -8.46 27.02 2.19
C GLY A 41 -7.64 28.04 1.37
N ILE A 42 -7.02 27.58 0.28
CA ILE A 42 -6.27 28.45 -0.64
C ILE A 42 -7.20 29.48 -1.30
N SER A 43 -8.36 29.06 -1.81
CA SER A 43 -9.36 29.99 -2.35
C SER A 43 -9.76 31.05 -1.34
N TRP A 44 -9.95 30.66 -0.08
CA TRP A 44 -10.28 31.60 0.99
C TRP A 44 -9.15 32.59 1.30
N MET A 45 -7.90 32.14 1.36
CA MET A 45 -6.75 33.05 1.51
C MET A 45 -6.69 34.07 0.36
N LEU A 46 -6.96 33.63 -0.87
CA LEU A 46 -6.95 34.51 -2.04
C LEU A 46 -8.12 35.51 -2.03
N ILE A 47 -9.29 35.13 -1.54
CA ILE A 47 -10.41 36.04 -1.33
C ILE A 47 -10.09 37.02 -0.20
N ALA A 48 -9.51 36.55 0.90
CA ALA A 48 -9.11 37.36 2.05
C ALA A 48 -8.01 38.39 1.71
N ALA A 49 -7.11 38.02 0.81
CA ALA A 49 -6.10 38.92 0.25
C ALA A 49 -6.68 39.93 -0.77
N GLY A 50 -7.97 39.84 -1.11
CA GLY A 50 -8.57 40.63 -2.17
C GLY A 50 -7.87 40.40 -3.51
N LEU A 51 -7.52 39.15 -3.82
CA LEU A 51 -6.94 38.72 -5.09
C LEU A 51 -7.99 38.04 -5.98
N MET A 52 -8.92 37.29 -5.38
CA MET A 52 -9.96 36.51 -6.05
C MET A 52 -11.38 36.94 -5.60
N GLY A 53 -12.39 36.83 -6.50
CA GLY A 53 -13.79 37.19 -6.23
C GLY A 53 -14.33 38.41 -7.03
N PRO A 54 -15.63 38.73 -6.90
CA PRO A 54 -16.28 39.83 -7.66
C PRO A 54 -15.60 41.19 -7.41
N LYS A 55 -15.55 42.06 -8.43
CA LYS A 55 -14.87 43.38 -8.35
C LYS A 55 -15.24 44.18 -7.10
N ARG A 56 -16.54 44.20 -6.73
CA ARG A 56 -17.02 44.89 -5.52
C ARG A 56 -16.43 44.32 -4.23
N LEU A 57 -16.32 43.00 -4.10
CA LEU A 57 -15.77 42.33 -2.92
C LEU A 57 -14.26 42.54 -2.83
N LYS A 58 -13.56 42.43 -3.97
CA LYS A 58 -12.11 42.61 -4.07
C LYS A 58 -11.67 44.00 -3.59
N THR A 59 -12.34 45.06 -4.07
CA THR A 59 -12.03 46.44 -3.65
C THR A 59 -12.27 46.63 -2.17
N ARG A 60 -13.37 46.08 -1.63
CA ARG A 60 -13.69 46.14 -0.19
C ARG A 60 -12.67 45.41 0.69
N MET A 61 -12.18 44.24 0.25
CA MET A 61 -11.15 43.53 1.00
C MET A 61 -9.83 44.27 1.06
N ARG A 62 -9.44 44.90 -0.05
CA ARG A 62 -8.25 45.76 -0.08
C ARG A 62 -8.41 46.99 0.81
N GLU A 63 -9.57 47.65 0.77
CA GLU A 63 -9.91 48.75 1.69
C GLU A 63 -9.82 48.29 3.15
N PHE A 64 -10.36 47.12 3.48
CA PHE A 64 -10.30 46.55 4.81
C PHE A 64 -8.86 46.25 5.24
N GLN A 65 -8.02 45.67 4.38
CA GLN A 65 -6.62 45.40 4.70
C GLN A 65 -5.81 46.68 4.90
N ILE A 66 -6.00 47.69 4.05
CA ILE A 66 -5.35 48.99 4.21
C ILE A 66 -5.80 49.63 5.52
N TRP A 67 -7.11 49.66 5.78
CA TRP A 67 -7.65 50.17 7.03
C TRP A 67 -7.14 49.38 8.25
N SER A 68 -7.03 48.06 8.17
CA SER A 68 -6.54 47.20 9.25
C SER A 68 -5.07 47.49 9.56
N ARG A 69 -4.25 47.82 8.56
CA ARG A 69 -2.84 48.14 8.77
C ARG A 69 -2.62 49.57 9.24
N THR A 70 -3.39 50.52 8.70
CA THR A 70 -3.10 51.96 8.86
C THR A 70 -4.01 52.67 9.87
N LYS A 71 -5.24 52.19 10.05
CA LYS A 71 -6.28 52.84 10.86
C LYS A 71 -6.76 52.00 12.04
N ALA A 72 -6.39 50.72 12.15
CA ALA A 72 -6.69 49.94 13.35
C ALA A 72 -6.02 50.53 14.61
N VAL A 73 -4.87 51.20 14.45
CA VAL A 73 -4.21 51.95 15.53
C VAL A 73 -5.09 53.10 16.06
N ILE A 74 -5.99 53.64 15.24
CA ILE A 74 -6.92 54.72 15.64
C ILE A 74 -8.04 54.19 16.55
N PHE A 75 -8.29 52.88 16.58
CA PHE A 75 -9.23 52.26 17.51
C PHE A 75 -8.63 51.95 18.89
N PHE A 76 -7.29 51.98 18.98
CA PHE A 76 -6.55 51.93 20.24
C PHE A 76 -5.48 53.03 20.23
N PRO A 77 -5.87 54.31 20.23
CA PRO A 77 -4.90 55.39 20.28
C PRO A 77 -4.21 55.33 21.64
N VAL A 78 -2.98 54.84 21.68
CA VAL A 78 -2.13 54.89 22.87
C VAL A 78 -1.66 56.34 22.99
N HIS A 79 -2.46 57.17 23.65
CA HIS A 79 -2.04 58.52 23.98
C HIS A 79 -0.85 58.42 24.95
N PRO A 80 0.32 59.02 24.65
CA PRO A 80 1.55 58.84 25.45
C PRO A 80 1.44 59.37 26.89
N HIS A 81 0.38 60.11 27.22
CA HIS A 81 0.11 60.68 28.54
C HIS A 81 -1.17 60.17 29.20
N GLN A 82 -1.90 59.23 28.57
CA GLN A 82 -3.10 58.64 29.15
C GLN A 82 -2.76 57.24 29.67
N ALA A 83 -3.25 56.89 30.85
CA ALA A 83 -3.08 55.55 31.40
C ALA A 83 -3.70 54.53 30.43
N ILE A 84 -2.98 53.43 30.19
CA ILE A 84 -3.34 52.40 29.20
C ILE A 84 -4.76 51.87 29.45
N ASP A 85 -5.17 51.74 30.71
CA ASP A 85 -6.48 51.22 31.10
C ASP A 85 -7.65 52.15 30.72
N GLU A 86 -7.45 53.47 30.80
CA GLU A 86 -8.43 54.49 30.40
C GLU A 86 -8.64 54.51 28.88
N ALA A 87 -7.54 54.48 28.11
CA ALA A 87 -7.59 54.39 26.66
C ALA A 87 -8.23 53.08 26.18
N LEU A 88 -7.92 51.97 26.87
CA LEU A 88 -8.52 50.67 26.62
C LEU A 88 -10.02 50.66 26.91
N LYS A 89 -10.47 51.24 28.04
CA LYS A 89 -11.90 51.34 28.39
C LYS A 89 -12.68 52.18 27.39
N GLY A 90 -12.10 53.27 26.89
CA GLY A 90 -12.71 54.13 25.86
C GLY A 90 -12.87 53.40 24.53
N GLY A 91 -11.80 52.76 24.05
CA GLY A 91 -11.83 51.94 22.83
C GLY A 91 -12.81 50.77 22.93
N ILE A 92 -12.85 50.09 24.08
CA ILE A 92 -13.81 49.01 24.34
C ILE A 92 -15.24 49.54 24.32
N LYS A 93 -15.55 50.68 24.96
CA LYS A 93 -16.92 51.24 24.95
C LYS A 93 -17.42 51.59 23.54
N GLU A 94 -16.54 52.08 22.67
CA GLU A 94 -16.91 52.41 21.29
C GLU A 94 -16.97 51.20 20.34
N PHE A 95 -16.23 50.14 20.68
CA PHE A 95 -16.13 48.91 19.90
C PHE A 95 -17.19 47.87 20.28
N VAL A 96 -17.65 47.88 21.53
CA VAL A 96 -18.64 46.91 22.03
C VAL A 96 -19.97 47.10 21.27
N PRO A 97 -20.47 46.05 20.59
CA PRO A 97 -21.71 46.13 19.85
C PRO A 97 -22.89 46.47 20.78
N THR A 98 -23.86 47.23 20.27
CA THR A 98 -25.13 47.50 20.98
C THR A 98 -25.83 46.20 21.37
N LYS A 99 -26.66 46.24 22.43
CA LYS A 99 -27.40 45.05 22.91
C LYS A 99 -28.17 44.32 21.79
N GLU A 100 -28.73 45.07 20.84
CA GLU A 100 -29.41 44.51 19.66
C GLU A 100 -28.46 43.80 18.69
N ARG A 101 -27.25 44.31 18.48
CA ARG A 101 -26.24 43.67 17.64
C ARG A 101 -25.72 42.38 18.27
N ILE A 102 -25.53 42.35 19.58
CA ILE A 102 -25.16 41.14 20.32
C ILE A 102 -26.26 40.08 20.20
N LYS A 103 -27.53 40.49 20.35
CA LYS A 103 -28.68 39.59 20.19
C LYS A 103 -28.73 38.98 18.79
N ASN A 104 -28.60 39.79 17.74
CA ASN A 104 -28.61 39.30 16.35
C ASN A 104 -27.41 38.40 16.04
N PHE A 105 -26.25 38.68 16.64
CA PHE A 105 -25.08 37.82 16.51
C PHE A 105 -25.29 36.46 17.19
N LEU A 106 -25.83 36.44 18.41
CA LEU A 106 -26.16 35.18 19.10
C LEU A 106 -27.18 34.36 18.30
N ILE A 107 -28.21 35.00 17.75
CA ILE A 107 -29.22 34.34 16.91
C ILE A 107 -28.58 33.73 15.65
N LEU A 108 -27.74 34.48 14.93
CA LEU A 108 -27.07 33.98 13.73
C LEU A 108 -26.17 32.77 14.03
N ASN A 109 -25.42 32.80 15.13
CA ASN A 109 -24.57 31.68 15.52
C ASN A 109 -25.39 30.45 15.93
N ILE A 110 -26.50 30.63 16.64
CA ILE A 110 -27.41 29.53 16.99
C ILE A 110 -28.00 28.89 15.72
N ILE A 111 -28.44 29.70 14.75
CA ILE A 111 -28.95 29.20 13.46
C ILE A 111 -27.87 28.42 12.71
N THR A 112 -26.63 28.92 12.72
CA THR A 112 -25.49 28.27 12.06
C THR A 112 -25.17 26.92 12.72
N LEU A 113 -25.18 26.88 14.06
CA LEU A 113 -24.96 25.65 14.83
C LEU A 113 -26.04 24.60 14.51
N ILE A 114 -27.30 24.99 14.48
CA ILE A 114 -28.42 24.09 14.15
C ILE A 114 -28.26 23.52 12.74
N PHE A 115 -27.88 24.36 11.77
CA PHE A 115 -27.67 23.91 10.39
C PHE A 115 -26.53 22.88 10.28
N VAL A 116 -25.42 23.09 11.00
CA VAL A 116 -24.30 22.14 11.05
C VAL A 116 -24.73 20.82 11.67
N VAL A 117 -25.50 20.84 12.76
CA VAL A 117 -26.03 19.63 13.40
C VAL A 117 -26.92 18.83 12.45
N ILE A 118 -27.78 19.51 11.68
CA ILE A 118 -28.64 18.87 10.67
C ILE A 118 -27.79 18.18 9.58
N LEU A 119 -26.73 18.82 9.09
CA LEU A 119 -25.84 18.21 8.09
C LEU A 119 -25.09 16.99 8.62
N ILE A 120 -24.64 17.01 9.88
CA ILE A 120 -23.99 15.86 10.52
C ILE A 120 -24.97 14.68 10.61
N ILE A 121 -26.19 14.93 11.10
CA ILE A 121 -27.21 13.90 11.24
C ILE A 121 -27.58 13.33 9.86
N GLY A 122 -27.81 14.19 8.87
CA GLY A 122 -28.12 13.78 7.50
C GLY A 122 -27.00 12.96 6.86
N GLY A 123 -25.74 13.37 7.05
CA GLY A 123 -24.57 12.63 6.59
C GLY A 123 -24.44 11.26 7.26
N PHE A 124 -24.70 11.17 8.58
CA PHE A 124 -24.68 9.91 9.32
C PHE A 124 -25.74 8.92 8.83
N PHE A 125 -26.98 9.38 8.62
CA PHE A 125 -28.05 8.52 8.07
C PHE A 125 -27.78 8.08 6.63
N ALA A 126 -27.24 8.98 5.79
CA ALA A 126 -26.85 8.63 4.42
C ALA A 126 -25.72 7.58 4.41
N TRP A 127 -24.73 7.71 5.30
CA TRP A 127 -23.63 6.74 5.43
C TRP A 127 -24.12 5.35 5.86
N GLN A 128 -25.09 5.27 6.77
CA GLN A 128 -25.70 3.99 7.14
C GLN A 128 -26.39 3.27 5.96
N GLN A 129 -26.98 4.00 5.01
CA GLN A 129 -27.68 3.43 3.86
C GLN A 129 -26.73 2.93 2.75
N LEU A 130 -25.52 3.50 2.66
CA LEU A 130 -24.52 3.15 1.62
C LEU A 130 -23.53 2.07 2.08
N GLY A 131 -23.43 1.79 3.38
CA GLY A 131 -22.35 1.00 3.98
C GLY A 131 -22.58 -0.50 4.14
N THR A 132 -23.75 -1.07 3.83
CA THR A 132 -23.96 -2.51 3.99
C THR A 132 -23.73 -3.25 2.67
N PRO A 133 -22.60 -3.96 2.48
CA PRO A 133 -22.49 -4.90 1.37
C PRO A 133 -23.58 -5.96 1.58
N LYS A 134 -24.50 -6.07 0.62
CA LYS A 134 -25.46 -7.19 0.58
C LYS A 134 -24.66 -8.48 0.55
N SER A 135 -24.62 -9.20 1.68
CA SER A 135 -24.01 -10.53 1.73
C SER A 135 -24.94 -11.49 0.97
N VAL A 136 -24.64 -11.70 -0.31
CA VAL A 136 -25.34 -12.71 -1.12
C VAL A 136 -24.84 -14.08 -0.66
N ALA A 137 -25.76 -14.92 -0.18
CA ALA A 137 -25.45 -16.30 0.16
C ALA A 137 -25.40 -17.14 -1.13
N CYS A 138 -24.20 -17.59 -1.52
CA CYS A 138 -24.01 -18.46 -2.68
C CYS A 138 -24.17 -19.94 -2.31
N THR A 139 -24.63 -20.75 -3.27
CA THR A 139 -24.70 -22.21 -3.13
C THR A 139 -23.32 -22.82 -2.93
N GLN A 140 -23.19 -23.87 -2.10
CA GLN A 140 -21.94 -24.58 -1.78
C GLN A 140 -21.40 -25.46 -2.93
N ALA A 141 -21.48 -25.00 -4.17
CA ALA A 141 -20.93 -25.70 -5.31
C ALA A 141 -19.43 -25.48 -5.38
N ALA A 142 -18.68 -26.58 -5.53
CA ALA A 142 -17.25 -26.57 -5.78
C ALA A 142 -16.97 -27.02 -7.23
N LYS A 143 -16.10 -26.29 -7.93
CA LYS A 143 -15.55 -26.68 -9.22
C LYS A 143 -14.14 -27.20 -8.99
N ILE A 144 -13.83 -28.38 -9.50
CA ILE A 144 -12.48 -28.95 -9.46
C ILE A 144 -11.64 -28.33 -10.58
N CYS A 145 -10.46 -27.85 -10.22
CA CYS A 145 -9.49 -27.27 -11.12
C CYS A 145 -8.51 -28.34 -11.65
N PRO A 146 -7.81 -28.08 -12.77
CA PRO A 146 -6.87 -29.03 -13.37
C PRO A 146 -5.73 -29.48 -12.43
N ASP A 147 -5.39 -28.64 -11.45
CA ASP A 147 -4.40 -28.92 -10.39
C ASP A 147 -4.94 -29.83 -9.27
N GLY A 148 -6.23 -30.16 -9.29
CA GLY A 148 -6.93 -30.93 -8.25
C GLY A 148 -7.46 -30.10 -7.09
N SER A 149 -7.28 -28.77 -7.10
CA SER A 149 -7.88 -27.87 -6.10
C SER A 149 -9.38 -27.68 -6.35
N ALA A 150 -10.11 -27.27 -5.31
CA ALA A 150 -11.55 -27.01 -5.39
C ALA A 150 -11.82 -25.52 -5.17
N VAL A 151 -12.46 -24.87 -6.15
CA VAL A 151 -12.85 -23.45 -6.05
C VAL A 151 -14.36 -23.32 -5.86
N GLY A 152 -14.75 -22.46 -4.92
CA GLY A 152 -16.15 -22.14 -4.65
C GLY A 152 -16.67 -20.97 -5.49
N ARG A 153 -17.97 -20.70 -5.36
CA ARG A 153 -18.60 -19.50 -5.91
C ARG A 153 -18.41 -18.31 -4.98
N THR A 154 -18.01 -17.16 -5.51
CA THR A 154 -17.84 -15.92 -4.74
C THR A 154 -18.35 -14.70 -5.52
N GLY A 155 -18.51 -13.56 -4.84
CA GLY A 155 -18.94 -12.30 -5.44
C GLY A 155 -20.46 -12.11 -5.56
N PRO A 156 -20.91 -10.93 -6.03
CA PRO A 156 -22.32 -10.55 -6.07
C PRO A 156 -23.16 -11.41 -7.01
N ASN A 157 -22.54 -12.03 -8.02
CA ASN A 157 -23.18 -12.90 -9.00
C ASN A 157 -22.99 -14.40 -8.71
N CYS A 158 -22.34 -14.77 -7.60
CA CYS A 158 -22.02 -16.17 -7.26
C CYS A 158 -21.35 -16.94 -8.40
N GLU A 159 -20.33 -16.32 -9.00
CA GLU A 159 -19.52 -16.92 -10.07
C GLU A 159 -18.35 -17.72 -9.45
N PHE A 160 -17.88 -18.74 -10.16
CA PHE A 160 -16.71 -19.50 -9.69
C PHE A 160 -15.48 -18.61 -9.73
N THR A 161 -14.71 -18.61 -8.66
CA THR A 161 -13.37 -18.00 -8.67
C THR A 161 -12.54 -18.68 -9.75
N ALA A 162 -11.70 -17.91 -10.44
CA ALA A 162 -10.74 -18.48 -11.39
C ALA A 162 -9.90 -19.56 -10.70
N CYS A 163 -9.65 -20.66 -11.42
CA CYS A 163 -8.72 -21.68 -10.96
C CYS A 163 -7.33 -21.05 -10.77
N PRO A 164 -6.57 -21.45 -9.74
CA PRO A 164 -5.17 -21.11 -9.68
C PRO A 164 -4.51 -21.55 -10.99
N ILE A 165 -3.77 -20.64 -11.62
CA ILE A 165 -3.02 -20.94 -12.83
C ILE A 165 -1.95 -21.94 -12.40
N ASP A 166 -2.01 -23.17 -12.91
CA ASP A 166 -0.93 -24.11 -12.75
C ASP A 166 0.25 -23.63 -13.60
N GLU A 167 1.14 -22.83 -13.00
CA GLU A 167 2.34 -22.36 -13.68
C GLU A 167 3.33 -23.51 -14.00
N THR A 168 3.00 -24.75 -13.60
CA THR A 168 3.74 -25.98 -13.98
C THR A 168 3.03 -26.81 -15.06
N ALA A 169 1.98 -26.28 -15.70
CA ALA A 169 1.24 -27.00 -16.73
C ALA A 169 2.14 -27.39 -17.92
N ASP A 170 3.05 -26.51 -18.32
CA ASP A 170 3.96 -26.72 -19.45
C ASP A 170 5.26 -27.45 -19.06
N TRP A 171 5.40 -27.89 -17.82
CA TRP A 171 6.63 -28.52 -17.32
C TRP A 171 6.70 -29.99 -17.73
N GLN A 172 7.91 -30.47 -18.00
CA GLN A 172 8.13 -31.89 -18.26
C GLN A 172 8.10 -32.67 -16.95
N THR A 173 7.57 -33.90 -17.00
CA THR A 173 7.57 -34.81 -15.86
C THR A 173 8.72 -35.79 -16.01
N TYR A 174 9.61 -35.80 -15.02
CA TYR A 174 10.59 -36.86 -14.82
C TYR A 174 9.95 -37.95 -13.97
N GLU A 175 9.87 -39.15 -14.52
CA GLU A 175 9.42 -40.35 -13.83
C GLU A 175 10.55 -41.36 -13.83
N ASP A 176 10.86 -41.89 -12.65
CA ASP A 176 11.86 -42.93 -12.48
C ASP A 176 11.17 -44.20 -11.98
N ASP A 177 10.90 -45.12 -12.90
CA ASP A 177 10.28 -46.40 -12.62
C ASP A 177 11.14 -47.28 -11.70
N LYS A 178 12.47 -47.11 -11.75
CA LYS A 178 13.42 -47.92 -10.98
C LYS A 178 13.39 -47.56 -9.50
N TYR A 179 13.23 -46.27 -9.19
CA TYR A 179 13.26 -45.77 -7.82
C TYR A 179 11.89 -45.28 -7.31
N GLY A 180 10.86 -45.32 -8.16
CA GLY A 180 9.47 -45.09 -7.79
C GLY A 180 9.19 -43.65 -7.35
N PHE A 181 9.56 -42.66 -8.16
CA PHE A 181 9.22 -41.26 -7.89
C PHE A 181 8.96 -40.46 -9.17
N THR A 182 8.24 -39.35 -9.01
CA THR A 182 7.93 -38.39 -10.07
C THR A 182 8.26 -36.97 -9.64
N MET A 183 8.77 -36.15 -10.55
CA MET A 183 9.04 -34.72 -10.32
C MET A 183 8.85 -33.95 -11.63
N LYS A 184 8.16 -32.80 -11.59
CA LYS A 184 8.07 -31.89 -12.75
C LYS A 184 9.23 -30.92 -12.76
N TYR A 185 9.71 -30.52 -13.94
CA TYR A 185 10.76 -29.53 -14.10
C TYR A 185 10.60 -28.71 -15.40
N PRO A 186 11.00 -27.42 -15.40
CA PRO A 186 11.02 -26.61 -16.61
C PRO A 186 12.26 -26.92 -17.46
N THR A 187 12.09 -27.06 -18.76
CA THR A 187 13.18 -27.41 -19.70
C THR A 187 14.21 -26.29 -19.89
N GLU A 188 13.82 -25.03 -19.68
CA GLU A 188 14.65 -23.86 -19.99
C GLU A 188 15.85 -23.67 -19.05
N PHE A 189 15.82 -24.25 -17.86
CA PHE A 189 16.82 -23.99 -16.80
C PHE A 189 17.95 -25.02 -16.72
N PHE A 190 17.89 -26.11 -17.48
CA PHE A 190 18.88 -27.19 -17.46
C PHE A 190 19.66 -27.22 -18.77
N LEU A 191 21.00 -27.26 -18.68
CA LEU A 191 21.89 -27.31 -19.84
C LEU A 191 22.48 -28.72 -20.04
N THR A 192 22.15 -29.30 -21.21
CA THR A 192 22.73 -30.42 -21.97
C THR A 192 22.85 -31.83 -21.35
N GLN A 193 22.92 -32.83 -22.26
CA GLN A 193 22.52 -34.22 -22.05
C GLN A 193 23.40 -35.06 -21.09
N PRO A 194 22.80 -36.07 -20.41
CA PRO A 194 21.36 -36.31 -20.36
C PRO A 194 20.68 -35.30 -19.42
N LEU A 195 19.72 -34.58 -20.00
CA LEU A 195 18.97 -33.42 -19.51
C LEU A 195 17.98 -33.78 -18.39
N GLN A 196 18.40 -34.61 -17.45
CA GLN A 196 17.50 -35.18 -16.47
C GLN A 196 18.11 -35.11 -15.07
N PRO A 197 17.29 -34.82 -14.05
CA PRO A 197 17.71 -35.01 -12.67
C PRO A 197 18.21 -36.45 -12.52
N GLN A 198 19.47 -36.60 -12.10
CA GLN A 198 20.08 -37.90 -11.89
C GLN A 198 19.64 -38.44 -10.53
N SER A 199 19.17 -39.67 -10.52
CA SER A 199 18.71 -40.38 -9.34
C SER A 199 19.67 -41.53 -9.01
N LYS A 200 19.99 -41.69 -7.73
CA LYS A 200 20.73 -42.86 -7.25
C LYS A 200 20.32 -43.25 -5.84
N ILE A 201 20.26 -44.56 -5.59
CA ILE A 201 20.23 -45.10 -4.24
C ILE A 201 21.67 -45.20 -3.74
N ILE A 202 21.91 -44.67 -2.53
CA ILE A 202 23.17 -44.87 -1.83
C ILE A 202 22.87 -45.58 -0.52
N SER A 203 23.58 -46.67 -0.26
CA SER A 203 23.58 -47.31 1.07
C SER A 203 24.11 -46.30 2.07
N CYS A 204 23.23 -45.77 2.90
CA CYS A 204 23.56 -44.78 3.92
C CYS A 204 23.24 -45.36 5.30
N ASP A 205 24.04 -44.97 6.28
CA ASP A 205 23.68 -45.21 7.66
C ASP A 205 22.51 -44.26 8.03
N TYR A 206 21.29 -44.81 8.03
CA TYR A 206 20.04 -44.11 8.32
C TYR A 206 20.11 -43.31 9.63
N VAL A 207 20.74 -43.87 10.67
CA VAL A 207 20.86 -43.22 11.99
C VAL A 207 21.79 -42.01 11.93
N ASN A 208 22.86 -42.12 11.13
CA ASN A 208 23.77 -41.00 10.87
C ASN A 208 23.17 -39.97 9.90
N PHE A 209 22.34 -40.34 8.93
CA PHE A 209 21.66 -39.40 8.03
C PHE A 209 20.70 -38.46 8.80
N VAL A 210 19.90 -39.02 9.72
CA VAL A 210 18.98 -38.24 10.57
C VAL A 210 19.74 -37.20 11.41
N ASN A 211 21.01 -37.44 11.74
CA ASN A 211 21.79 -36.62 12.67
C ASN A 211 22.91 -35.79 12.02
N LYS A 212 23.38 -36.14 10.81
CA LYS A 212 24.55 -35.55 10.16
C LYS A 212 24.25 -35.12 8.72
N CYS A 213 23.25 -34.26 8.60
CA CYS A 213 23.01 -33.50 7.39
C CYS A 213 24.18 -32.52 7.21
N SER A 214 25.12 -32.80 6.30
CA SER A 214 26.42 -32.11 6.28
C SER A 214 26.37 -30.62 5.90
N VAL A 215 25.24 -30.05 5.47
CA VAL A 215 25.20 -28.65 5.00
C VAL A 215 23.89 -27.92 5.35
N GLU A 216 22.75 -28.30 4.75
CA GLU A 216 21.48 -27.57 4.89
C GLU A 216 20.28 -28.55 4.96
N ARG A 217 19.45 -28.43 6.00
CA ARG A 217 18.24 -29.26 6.17
C ARG A 217 17.02 -28.49 5.67
N THR A 218 16.25 -29.09 4.77
CA THR A 218 14.98 -28.54 4.26
C THR A 218 13.87 -29.57 4.38
N THR A 219 12.62 -29.10 4.47
CA THR A 219 11.44 -29.98 4.51
C THR A 219 10.57 -29.64 3.31
N ILE A 220 10.30 -30.65 2.48
CA ILE A 220 9.56 -30.49 1.23
C ILE A 220 8.45 -31.53 1.24
N ASN A 221 7.18 -31.10 1.14
CA ASN A 221 6.02 -31.99 1.23
C ASN A 221 6.03 -32.89 2.48
N ASN A 222 6.42 -32.34 3.64
CA ASN A 222 6.62 -33.05 4.91
C ASN A 222 7.69 -34.15 4.91
N LEU A 223 8.50 -34.25 3.85
CA LEU A 223 9.65 -35.13 3.79
C LEU A 223 10.91 -34.34 4.14
N PRO A 224 11.76 -34.85 5.05
CA PRO A 224 13.04 -34.22 5.33
C PRO A 224 14.02 -34.48 4.18
N PHE A 225 14.66 -33.42 3.72
CA PHE A 225 15.72 -33.44 2.73
C PHE A 225 17.00 -32.83 3.29
N CYS A 226 18.13 -33.39 2.87
CA CYS A 226 19.46 -32.83 3.05
C CYS A 226 19.96 -32.29 1.72
N LEU A 227 20.23 -30.99 1.69
CA LEU A 227 20.72 -30.28 0.52
C LEU A 227 22.23 -30.09 0.60
N GLN A 228 22.93 -30.55 -0.43
CA GLN A 228 24.33 -30.24 -0.70
C GLN A 228 24.44 -29.48 -2.02
N LYS A 229 25.17 -28.36 -2.02
CA LYS A 229 25.44 -27.53 -3.20
C LYS A 229 26.94 -27.63 -3.53
N THR A 230 27.27 -27.97 -4.76
CA THR A 230 28.65 -27.91 -5.26
C THR A 230 28.67 -27.01 -6.50
N SER A 231 29.57 -26.04 -6.52
CA SER A 231 29.65 -25.04 -7.59
C SER A 231 30.98 -25.15 -8.33
N GLU A 232 30.93 -25.23 -9.65
CA GLU A 232 32.09 -25.24 -10.54
C GLU A 232 31.98 -24.11 -11.55
N GLY A 233 33.04 -23.32 -11.71
CA GLY A 233 33.08 -22.21 -12.67
C GLY A 233 33.69 -22.63 -14.00
N ALA A 234 32.97 -22.44 -15.12
CA ALA A 234 33.51 -22.64 -16.46
C ALA A 234 32.99 -21.55 -17.43
N ALA A 235 33.90 -20.96 -18.21
CA ALA A 235 33.59 -19.97 -19.25
C ALA A 235 32.67 -18.81 -18.80
N GLY A 236 32.93 -18.23 -17.62
CA GLY A 236 32.14 -17.10 -17.10
C GLY A 236 30.72 -17.48 -16.62
N THR A 237 30.42 -18.77 -16.51
CA THR A 237 29.19 -19.32 -15.92
C THR A 237 29.56 -20.22 -14.75
N THR A 238 28.80 -20.11 -13.66
CA THR A 238 28.91 -21.04 -12.53
C THR A 238 27.85 -22.11 -12.65
N TYR A 239 28.25 -23.36 -12.66
CA TYR A 239 27.35 -24.50 -12.65
C TYR A 239 27.23 -24.98 -11.21
N THR A 240 26.04 -24.84 -10.64
CA THR A 240 25.76 -25.30 -9.28
C THR A 240 24.94 -26.58 -9.35
N THR A 241 25.54 -27.67 -8.88
CA THR A 241 24.88 -28.96 -8.73
C THR A 241 24.24 -29.02 -7.36
N TYR A 242 22.92 -29.19 -7.34
CA TYR A 242 22.11 -29.39 -6.16
C TYR A 242 21.92 -30.90 -5.98
N SER A 243 22.27 -31.42 -4.81
CA SER A 243 22.05 -32.82 -4.44
C SER A 243 21.12 -32.88 -3.25
N TYR A 244 19.87 -33.28 -3.51
CA TYR A 244 18.83 -33.48 -2.50
C TYR A 244 18.80 -34.95 -2.10
N THR A 245 19.12 -35.22 -0.84
CA THR A 245 19.07 -36.56 -0.27
C THR A 245 17.87 -36.68 0.65
N THR A 246 17.07 -37.75 0.51
CA THR A 246 15.99 -38.10 1.43
C THR A 246 16.04 -39.59 1.78
N THR A 247 15.20 -40.04 2.71
CA THR A 247 15.16 -41.45 3.13
C THR A 247 13.77 -42.04 3.00
N ARG A 248 13.70 -43.27 2.50
CA ARG A 248 12.48 -44.10 2.46
C ARG A 248 12.90 -45.55 2.73
N ASN A 249 12.16 -46.29 3.55
CA ASN A 249 12.45 -47.71 3.86
C ASN A 249 13.89 -48.01 4.35
N LYS A 250 14.53 -47.09 5.09
CA LYS A 250 15.94 -47.17 5.55
C LYS A 250 17.00 -47.08 4.44
N GLU A 251 16.62 -46.72 3.22
CA GLU A 251 17.53 -46.42 2.11
C GLU A 251 17.57 -44.90 1.85
N CYS A 252 18.72 -44.39 1.40
CA CYS A 252 18.85 -43.00 0.96
C CYS A 252 18.66 -42.88 -0.54
N PHE A 253 17.84 -41.90 -0.92
CA PHE A 253 17.56 -41.51 -2.30
C PHE A 253 18.20 -40.16 -2.54
N VAL A 254 19.07 -40.07 -3.54
CA VAL A 254 19.68 -38.82 -3.96
C VAL A 254 19.12 -38.43 -5.32
N VAL A 255 18.55 -37.23 -5.39
CA VAL A 255 18.17 -36.55 -6.62
C VAL A 255 19.12 -35.38 -6.82
N SER A 256 19.86 -35.39 -7.93
CA SER A 256 20.81 -34.33 -8.25
C SER A 256 20.55 -33.70 -9.60
N PHE A 257 20.65 -32.39 -9.67
CA PHE A 257 20.50 -31.63 -10.91
C PHE A 257 21.43 -30.42 -10.90
N THR A 258 21.81 -29.96 -12.08
CA THR A 258 22.77 -28.86 -12.24
C THR A 258 22.09 -27.66 -12.89
N MET A 259 22.27 -26.49 -12.29
CA MET A 259 21.76 -25.22 -12.81
C MET A 259 22.91 -24.29 -13.16
N SER A 260 22.75 -23.55 -14.25
CA SER A 260 23.73 -22.56 -14.69
C SER A 260 23.39 -21.17 -14.17
N TYR A 261 24.40 -20.51 -13.62
CA TYR A 261 24.36 -19.15 -13.10
C TYR A 261 25.36 -18.31 -13.91
N PRO A 262 24.91 -17.56 -14.94
CA PRO A 262 25.79 -16.67 -15.68
C PRO A 262 26.36 -15.61 -14.72
N ASN A 263 27.62 -15.26 -14.89
CA ASN A 263 28.24 -14.21 -14.09
C ASN A 263 27.72 -12.84 -14.52
N CYS A 264 26.91 -12.20 -13.69
CA CYS A 264 26.33 -10.89 -14.00
C CYS A 264 27.38 -9.77 -14.08
N MET A 265 28.59 -9.99 -13.53
CA MET A 265 29.70 -9.05 -13.69
C MET A 265 30.16 -8.90 -15.14
N ASN A 266 29.79 -9.82 -16.02
CA ASN A 266 30.08 -9.73 -17.46
C ASN A 266 29.36 -8.54 -18.14
N TYR A 267 28.36 -7.94 -17.51
CA TYR A 267 27.64 -6.76 -18.02
C TYR A 267 28.20 -5.42 -17.46
N LEU A 268 29.36 -5.46 -16.79
CA LEU A 268 30.01 -4.28 -16.23
C LEU A 268 31.29 -3.91 -17.01
N PRO A 269 31.64 -2.61 -17.11
CA PRO A 269 30.86 -1.46 -16.65
C PRO A 269 29.60 -1.22 -17.50
N ILE A 270 28.59 -0.58 -16.91
CA ILE A 270 27.32 -0.32 -17.59
C ILE A 270 27.45 0.94 -18.44
N GLU A 271 27.50 0.77 -19.76
CA GLU A 271 27.67 1.88 -20.71
C GLU A 271 26.39 2.19 -21.51
N SER A 272 25.35 1.36 -21.42
CA SER A 272 24.09 1.53 -22.14
C SER A 272 22.89 1.09 -21.31
N GLN A 273 21.71 1.59 -21.67
CA GLN A 273 20.45 1.20 -21.03
C GLN A 273 20.14 -0.29 -21.27
N GLU A 274 20.49 -0.84 -22.43
CA GLU A 274 20.33 -2.27 -22.72
C GLU A 274 21.20 -3.13 -21.80
N MET A 275 22.45 -2.72 -21.55
CA MET A 275 23.33 -3.40 -20.60
C MET A 275 22.82 -3.30 -19.16
N GLN A 276 22.25 -2.16 -18.78
CA GLN A 276 21.61 -2.01 -17.47
C GLN A 276 20.43 -2.98 -17.31
N MET A 277 19.59 -3.13 -18.34
CA MET A 277 18.49 -4.08 -18.34
C MET A 277 18.99 -5.53 -18.29
N ALA A 278 20.04 -5.87 -19.06
CA ALA A 278 20.64 -7.20 -19.07
C ALA A 278 21.26 -7.56 -17.71
N TYR A 279 21.98 -6.63 -17.08
CA TYR A 279 22.53 -6.79 -15.73
C TYR A 279 21.42 -7.05 -14.70
N ASN A 280 20.37 -6.20 -14.70
CA ASN A 280 19.24 -6.34 -13.78
C ASN A 280 18.49 -7.66 -13.99
N LYS A 281 18.29 -8.07 -15.25
CA LYS A 281 17.67 -9.35 -15.60
C LYS A 281 18.52 -10.52 -15.09
N CYS A 282 19.82 -10.52 -15.36
CA CYS A 282 20.74 -11.55 -14.87
C CYS A 282 20.69 -11.69 -13.35
N ARG A 283 20.71 -10.56 -12.63
CA ARG A 283 20.65 -10.55 -11.17
C ARG A 283 19.31 -11.10 -10.66
N LEU A 284 18.19 -10.63 -11.23
CA LEU A 284 16.86 -11.11 -10.88
C LEU A 284 16.71 -12.61 -11.15
N ASP A 285 17.23 -13.09 -12.27
CA ASP A 285 17.18 -14.50 -12.63
C ASP A 285 17.98 -15.37 -11.65
N ASN A 286 19.18 -14.91 -11.26
CA ASN A 286 20.05 -15.65 -10.35
C ASN A 286 19.59 -15.62 -8.89
N GLU A 287 19.09 -14.48 -8.41
CA GLU A 287 18.75 -14.27 -6.99
C GLU A 287 17.30 -14.63 -6.66
N VAL A 288 16.37 -14.52 -7.62
CA VAL A 288 14.93 -14.66 -7.37
C VAL A 288 14.33 -15.79 -8.20
N ASN A 289 14.42 -15.70 -9.54
CA ASN A 289 13.64 -16.60 -10.40
C ASN A 289 14.14 -18.05 -10.31
N LYS A 290 15.46 -18.28 -10.40
CA LYS A 290 16.03 -19.64 -10.33
C LYS A 290 15.76 -20.31 -8.98
N PRO A 291 16.01 -19.67 -7.81
CA PRO A 291 15.64 -20.25 -6.52
C PRO A 291 14.14 -20.57 -6.41
N ALA A 292 13.26 -19.66 -6.85
CA ALA A 292 11.82 -19.90 -6.82
C ALA A 292 11.41 -21.09 -7.70
N VAL A 293 12.04 -21.25 -8.87
CA VAL A 293 11.84 -22.40 -9.75
C VAL A 293 12.28 -23.70 -9.08
N ILE A 294 13.43 -23.72 -8.38
CA ILE A 294 13.90 -24.89 -7.63
C ILE A 294 12.89 -25.29 -6.57
N ASP A 295 12.44 -24.35 -5.75
CA ASP A 295 11.49 -24.62 -4.68
C ASP A 295 10.17 -25.18 -5.23
N LYS A 296 9.71 -24.60 -6.34
CA LYS A 296 8.52 -25.07 -7.06
C LYS A 296 8.73 -26.46 -7.67
N MET A 297 9.87 -26.73 -8.28
CA MET A 297 10.25 -28.05 -8.79
C MET A 297 10.18 -29.12 -7.71
N LEU A 298 10.80 -28.85 -6.57
CA LEU A 298 10.82 -29.79 -5.45
C LEU A 298 9.43 -29.97 -4.82
N SER A 299 8.58 -28.93 -4.82
CA SER A 299 7.19 -29.06 -4.37
C SER A 299 6.38 -30.06 -5.21
N THR A 300 6.79 -30.33 -6.45
CA THR A 300 6.14 -31.35 -7.30
C THR A 300 6.65 -32.77 -7.05
N PHE A 301 7.71 -32.94 -6.25
CA PHE A 301 8.29 -34.24 -5.94
C PHE A 301 7.30 -35.13 -5.18
N LYS A 302 7.06 -36.33 -5.70
CA LYS A 302 6.20 -37.34 -5.10
C LYS A 302 6.82 -38.72 -5.26
N PHE A 303 6.77 -39.51 -4.20
CA PHE A 303 7.02 -40.94 -4.28
C PHE A 303 5.82 -41.65 -4.89
N LEU A 304 6.07 -42.53 -5.85
CA LEU A 304 5.09 -43.51 -6.32
C LEU A 304 4.83 -44.52 -5.20
N LYS A 305 3.56 -44.90 -5.06
CA LYS A 305 3.08 -45.80 -4.00
C LYS A 305 3.71 -47.18 -4.13
#